data_AF-A0A2E6BF53-F1
#
_entry.id   AF-A0A2E6BF53-F1
#
_cell.length_a   1.000
_cell.length_b   1.000
_cell.length_c   1.000
_cell.angle_alpha   90.00
_cell.angle_beta   90.00
_cell.angle_gamma   90.00
#
_symmetry.space_group_name_H-M   'P 1'
#
loop_
_entity.id
_entity.type
_entity.pdbx_description
1 polymer ?
#
loop_
_entity_poly.entity_id
_entity_poly.type
_entity_poly.pdbx_seq_one_letter_code
_entity_poly.pdbx_strand_id
1 'polypeptide(L)' 'MKTKIIAVILLVLALASALAAVMTAINLGFIMTRPDSISVANTFIGQFVVIVAALVLAKWLYEAGRARLR' A
#
# COMPACT_ATOMS: atom_id res chain seq x y z
N MET A 1 16.22 6.52 -23.21
CA MET A 1 16.71 6.02 -21.90
C MET A 1 15.95 6.56 -20.70
N LYS A 2 15.75 7.90 -20.57
CA LYS A 2 15.10 8.52 -19.40
C LYS A 2 13.69 7.95 -19.09
N THR A 3 12.88 7.67 -20.10
CA THR A 3 11.51 7.16 -19.93
C THR A 3 11.45 5.76 -19.33
N LYS A 4 12.41 4.88 -19.69
CA LYS A 4 12.49 3.52 -19.13
C LYS A 4 12.91 3.51 -17.66
N ILE A 5 13.82 4.41 -17.27
CA ILE A 5 14.23 4.57 -15.86
C ILE A 5 13.05 5.03 -15.02
N ILE A 6 12.28 6.02 -15.49
CA ILE A 6 11.06 6.49 -14.82
C ILE A 6 10.03 5.35 -14.70
N ALA A 7 9.85 4.55 -15.74
CA ALA A 7 8.95 3.40 -15.72
C ALA A 7 9.34 2.37 -14.64
N VAL A 8 10.63 2.05 -14.53
CA VAL A 8 11.15 1.14 -13.49
C VAL A 8 10.92 1.73 -12.10
N ILE A 9 11.22 3.02 -11.88
CA ILE A 9 10.98 3.69 -10.60
C ILE A 9 9.51 3.61 -10.18
N LEU A 10 8.58 3.87 -11.11
CA LEU A 10 7.15 3.78 -10.86
C LEU A 10 6.71 2.36 -10.47
N LEU A 11 7.26 1.34 -11.13
CA LEU A 11 6.97 -0.06 -10.79
C LEU A 11 7.53 -0.47 -9.43
N VAL A 12 8.73 -0.01 -9.07
CA VAL A 12 9.32 -0.25 -7.75
C VAL A 12 8.49 0.43 -6.66
N LEU A 13 8.05 1.67 -6.87
CA LEU A 13 7.15 2.38 -5.97
C LEU A 13 5.80 1.66 -5.84
N ALA A 14 5.24 1.16 -6.95
CA ALA A 14 4.00 0.38 -6.91
C ALA A 14 4.14 -0.87 -6.03
N LEU A 15 5.26 -1.59 -6.19
CA LEU A 15 5.57 -2.78 -5.39
C LEU A 15 5.73 -2.40 -3.90
N ALA A 16 6.45 -1.32 -3.61
CA ALA A 16 6.64 -0.85 -2.24
C ALA A 16 5.31 -0.46 -1.58
N SER A 17 4.42 0.23 -2.30
CA SER A 17 3.08 0.58 -1.79
C SER A 17 2.22 -0.66 -1.52
N ALA A 18 2.27 -1.67 -2.40
CA ALA A 18 1.58 -2.93 -2.18
C ALA A 18 2.12 -3.69 -0.95
N LEU A 19 3.46 -3.75 -0.80
CA LEU A 19 4.09 -4.37 0.37
C LEU A 19 3.73 -3.64 1.67
N ALA A 20 3.73 -2.30 1.65
CA ALA A 20 3.30 -1.51 2.81
C ALA A 20 1.88 -1.86 3.23
N ALA A 21 0.94 -1.97 2.27
CA ALA A 21 -0.44 -2.37 2.54
C ALA A 21 -0.52 -3.76 3.19
N VAL A 22 0.27 -4.73 2.70
CA VAL A 22 0.34 -6.08 3.28
C VAL A 22 0.89 -6.05 4.69
N MET A 23 1.98 -5.32 4.94
CA MET A 23 2.56 -5.19 6.28
C MET A 23 1.60 -4.51 7.26
N THR A 24 0.84 -3.51 6.81
CA THR A 24 -0.20 -2.88 7.62
C THR A 24 -1.33 -3.87 7.93
N ALA A 25 -1.77 -4.69 6.98
CA ALA A 25 -2.77 -5.72 7.22
C ALA A 25 -2.30 -6.77 8.24
N ILE A 26 -1.03 -7.21 8.15
CA ILE A 26 -0.41 -8.11 9.11
C ILE A 26 -0.37 -7.48 10.50
N ASN A 27 0.08 -6.22 10.61
CA ASN A 27 0.10 -5.47 11.86
C ASN A 27 -1.31 -5.38 12.48
N LEU A 28 -2.33 -5.20 11.64
CA LEU A 28 -3.71 -5.14 12.09
C LEU A 28 -4.19 -6.47 12.69
N GLY A 29 -3.76 -7.61 12.13
CA GLY A 29 -4.00 -8.93 12.71
C GLY A 29 -3.40 -9.09 14.11
N PHE A 30 -2.21 -8.53 14.37
CA PHE A 30 -1.61 -8.50 15.71
C PHE A 30 -2.31 -7.54 16.68
N ILE A 31 -2.95 -6.49 16.16
CA ILE A 31 -3.74 -5.56 16.98
C ILE A 31 -5.06 -6.22 17.42
N MET A 32 -5.67 -7.08 16.59
CA MET A 32 -6.87 -7.86 16.97
C MET A 32 -6.67 -8.75 18.19
N THR A 33 -5.44 -9.15 18.49
CA THR A 33 -5.15 -10.01 19.65
C THR A 33 -4.97 -9.23 20.95
N ARG A 34 -5.03 -7.89 20.93
CA ARG A 34 -4.95 -7.06 22.14
C ARG A 34 -6.33 -6.88 22.78
N PRO A 35 -6.42 -6.78 24.12
CA PRO A 35 -7.69 -6.58 24.82
C PRO A 35 -8.41 -5.31 24.34
N ASP A 36 -9.69 -5.46 24.02
CA ASP A 36 -10.53 -4.47 23.35
C ASP A 36 -10.66 -3.17 24.14
N SER A 37 -10.06 -2.12 23.60
CA SER A 37 -10.27 -0.73 24.03
C SER A 37 -10.86 0.05 22.85
N ILE A 38 -11.65 1.11 23.09
CA ILE A 38 -12.23 1.96 22.02
C ILE A 38 -11.17 2.47 21.03
N SER A 39 -9.92 2.65 21.50
CA SER A 39 -8.77 3.02 20.65
C SER A 39 -8.39 1.96 19.60
N VAL A 40 -8.64 0.68 19.88
CA VAL A 40 -8.35 -0.43 18.97
C VAL A 40 -9.30 -0.37 17.78
N ALA A 41 -10.61 -0.16 18.02
CA ALA A 41 -11.62 0.03 16.99
C ALA A 41 -11.30 1.20 16.04
N ASN A 42 -10.87 2.35 16.58
CA ASN A 42 -10.47 3.48 15.76
C ASN A 42 -9.20 3.19 14.93
N THR A 43 -8.28 2.39 15.49
CA THR A 43 -7.07 1.94 14.79
C THR A 43 -7.41 1.01 13.63
N PHE A 44 -8.42 0.13 13.75
CA PHE A 44 -8.91 -0.70 12.65
C PHE A 44 -9.39 0.13 11.46
N ILE A 45 -10.26 1.10 11.72
CA ILE A 45 -10.83 1.94 10.67
C ILE A 45 -9.72 2.75 10.00
N GLY A 46 -8.84 3.38 10.80
CA GLY A 46 -7.72 4.14 10.28
C GLY A 46 -6.77 3.31 9.42
N GLN A 47 -6.36 2.12 9.89
CA GLN A 47 -5.48 1.24 9.14
C GLN A 47 -6.14 0.66 7.89
N PHE A 48 -7.45 0.37 7.94
CA PHE A 48 -8.19 -0.07 6.75
C PHE A 48 -8.16 0.99 5.64
N VAL A 49 -8.41 2.27 5.99
CA VAL A 49 -8.32 3.38 5.03
C VAL A 49 -6.91 3.50 4.46
N VAL A 50 -5.87 3.37 5.29
CA VAL A 50 -4.48 3.40 4.84
C VAL A 50 -4.17 2.25 3.87
N ILE A 51 -4.62 1.03 4.16
CA ILE A 51 -4.45 -0.13 3.28
C ILE A 51 -5.10 0.13 1.92
N VAL A 52 -6.35 0.58 1.90
CA VAL A 52 -7.08 0.88 0.65
C VAL A 52 -6.36 1.96 -0.14
N ALA A 53 -5.96 3.06 0.50
CA ALA A 53 -5.23 4.14 -0.16
C ALA A 53 -3.89 3.66 -0.75
N ALA A 54 -3.13 2.83 -0.02
CA ALA A 54 -1.88 2.27 -0.48
C ALA A 54 -2.07 1.32 -1.69
N LEU A 55 -3.13 0.50 -1.69
CA LEU A 55 -3.46 -0.38 -2.82
C LEU A 55 -3.90 0.41 -4.06
N VAL A 56 -4.71 1.45 -3.89
CA VAL A 56 -5.11 2.36 -4.98
C VAL A 56 -3.88 3.04 -5.58
N LEU A 57 -2.99 3.56 -4.74
CA LEU A 57 -1.74 4.17 -5.16
C LEU A 57 -0.84 3.17 -5.90
N ALA A 58 -0.70 1.95 -5.37
CA ALA A 58 0.06 0.87 -6.00
C ALA A 58 -0.47 0.56 -7.40
N LYS A 59 -1.80 0.42 -7.55
CA LYS A 59 -2.44 0.17 -8.85
C LYS A 59 -2.15 1.31 -9.83
N TRP A 60 -2.32 2.56 -9.41
CA TRP A 60 -2.08 3.73 -10.26
C TRP A 60 -0.63 3.84 -10.71
N LEU A 61 0.33 3.67 -9.79
CA LEU A 61 1.77 3.65 -10.09
C LEU A 61 2.12 2.52 -11.06
N TYR A 62 1.52 1.34 -10.89
CA TYR A 62 1.74 0.20 -11.77
C TYR A 62 1.24 0.46 -13.20
N GLU A 63 0.04 1.00 -13.35
CA GLU A 63 -0.54 1.35 -14.65
C GLU A 63 0.31 2.44 -15.35
N ALA A 64 0.69 3.48 -14.61
CA ALA A 64 1.55 4.56 -15.12
C ALA A 64 2.95 4.07 -15.51
N GLY A 65 3.53 3.16 -14.71
CA GLY A 65 4.82 2.52 -14.97
C GLY A 65 4.78 1.65 -16.23
N ARG A 66 3.75 0.80 -16.37
CA ARG A 66 3.56 -0.04 -17.56
C ARG A 66 3.33 0.78 -18.83
N ALA A 67 2.56 1.86 -18.76
CA ALA A 67 2.30 2.72 -19.92
C ALA A 67 3.57 3.38 -20.47
N ARG A 68 4.56 3.67 -19.61
CA ARG A 68 5.86 4.24 -19.99
C ARG A 68 6.92 3.22 -20.41
N LEU A 69 6.63 1.93 -20.22
CA LEU A 69 7.49 0.81 -20.60
C LEU A 69 7.21 0.30 -22.02
N ARG A 70 5.97 0.49 -22.48
CA ARG A 70 5.58 0.36 -23.90
C ARG A 70 6.19 1.50 -24.72
#